data_AF-A0A1F4X961-F1
#
_entry.id   AF-A0A1F4X961-F1
#
_cell.length_a   1.000
_cell.length_b   1.000
_cell.length_c   1.000
_cell.angle_alpha   90.00
_cell.angle_beta   90.00
_cell.angle_gamma   90.00
#
_symmetry.space_group_name_H-M   'P 1'
#
loop_
_entity.id
_entity.type
_entity.pdbx_description
1 polymer ?
#
loop_
_entity_poly.entity_id
_entity_poly.type
_entity_poly.pdbx_seq_one_letter_code
_entity_poly.pdbx_strand_id
1 'polypeptide(L)'
;MGIIFGLFFRLIYQSFGVELPNHAGYIQLAALYIFIFGIGLYLIYKNPFQNREIIILGILMKLAFFIVAIGHLVLDTIPSIYIPFAIIDILFVLLFVPAYLGLKKIAPAV
;
A
#
# COMPACT_ATOMS: atom_id res chain seq x y z
N MET A 1 -8.52 6.13 3.35
CA MET A 1 -8.59 4.66 3.19
C MET A 1 -8.23 3.91 4.48
N GLY A 2 -7.03 4.05 5.04
CA GLY A 2 -6.61 3.29 6.23
C GLY A 2 -7.56 3.36 7.43
N ILE A 3 -7.94 4.57 7.88
CA ILE A 3 -8.87 4.75 9.02
C ILE A 3 -10.23 4.10 8.75
N ILE A 4 -10.79 4.30 7.55
CA ILE A 4 -12.09 3.74 7.16
C ILE A 4 -12.01 2.20 7.17
N PHE A 5 -10.94 1.62 6.59
CA PHE A 5 -10.74 0.17 6.63
C PHE A 5 -10.63 -0.35 8.07
N GLY A 6 -9.85 0.30 8.94
CA GLY A 6 -9.69 -0.11 10.33
C GLY A 6 -10.98 -0.08 11.16
N LEU A 7 -11.90 0.84 10.87
CA LEU A 7 -13.18 0.93 11.58
C LEU A 7 -14.24 -0.02 11.02
N PHE A 8 -14.26 -0.24 9.70
CA PHE A 8 -15.31 -0.98 9.00
C PHE A 8 -14.88 -2.37 8.52
N PHE A 9 -13.72 -2.88 8.94
CA PHE A 9 -13.17 -4.15 8.44
C PHE A 9 -14.11 -5.34 8.61
N ARG A 10 -14.90 -5.40 9.70
CA ARG A 10 -15.84 -6.51 9.93
C ARG A 10 -16.87 -6.63 8.83
N LEU A 11 -17.44 -5.51 8.39
CA LEU A 11 -18.44 -5.47 7.32
C LEU A 11 -17.83 -5.88 5.98
N ILE A 12 -16.59 -5.45 5.73
CA ILE A 12 -15.84 -5.82 4.52
C ILE A 12 -15.61 -7.33 4.51
N TYR A 13 -15.04 -7.89 5.58
CA TYR A 13 -14.73 -9.33 5.65
C TYR A 13 -16.00 -10.19 5.54
N GLN A 14 -17.09 -9.80 6.21
CA GLN A 14 -18.38 -10.49 6.11
C GLN A 14 -18.95 -10.46 4.68
N SER A 15 -18.85 -9.33 3.98
CA SER A 15 -19.35 -9.20 2.60
C SER A 15 -18.63 -10.11 1.61
N PHE A 16 -17.39 -10.50 1.92
CA PHE A 16 -16.58 -11.42 1.10
C PHE A 16 -16.54 -12.84 1.65
N GLY A 17 -17.30 -13.15 2.72
CA GLY A 17 -17.30 -14.48 3.34
C GLY A 17 -15.95 -14.89 3.94
N VAL A 18 -15.11 -13.91 4.31
CA VAL A 18 -13.76 -14.14 4.84
C VAL A 18 -13.80 -14.21 6.36
N GLU A 19 -13.20 -15.25 6.92
CA GLU A 19 -13.05 -15.38 8.37
C GLU A 19 -12.23 -14.23 8.96
N LEU A 20 -12.68 -13.74 10.12
CA LEU A 20 -11.98 -12.69 10.84
C LEU A 20 -10.72 -13.26 11.48
N PRO A 21 -9.61 -12.49 11.52
CA PRO A 21 -8.44 -12.90 12.29
C PRO A 21 -8.78 -13.12 13.77
N ASN A 22 -8.02 -13.99 14.42
CA ASN A 22 -8.12 -14.27 15.86
C ASN A 22 -7.96 -13.03 16.75
N HIS A 23 -7.31 -11.96 16.27
CA HIS A 23 -7.16 -10.70 17.00
C HIS A 23 -7.36 -9.47 16.09
N ALA A 24 -8.26 -8.56 16.48
CA ALA A 24 -8.58 -7.35 15.70
C ALA A 24 -7.37 -6.39 15.52
N GLY A 25 -6.41 -6.44 16.45
CA GLY A 25 -5.20 -5.63 16.41
C GLY A 25 -4.37 -5.81 15.13
N TYR A 26 -4.40 -6.98 14.48
CA TYR A 26 -3.69 -7.19 13.21
C TYR A 26 -4.27 -6.32 12.09
N ILE A 27 -5.60 -6.19 12.05
CA ILE A 27 -6.29 -5.35 11.06
C ILE A 27 -6.11 -3.87 11.42
N GLN A 28 -6.21 -3.50 12.69
CA GLN A 28 -6.02 -2.12 13.13
C GLN A 28 -4.60 -1.63 12.84
N LEU A 29 -3.58 -2.44 13.09
CA LEU A 29 -2.20 -2.10 12.80
C LEU A 29 -1.99 -1.95 11.29
N ALA A 30 -2.48 -2.89 10.48
CA ALA A 30 -2.43 -2.79 9.02
C ALA A 30 -3.14 -1.52 8.51
N ALA A 31 -4.32 -1.20 9.06
CA ALA A 31 -5.08 0.00 8.75
C ALA A 31 -4.31 1.29 9.08
N LEU A 32 -3.62 1.33 10.22
CA LEU A 32 -2.77 2.46 10.60
C LEU A 32 -1.55 2.60 9.69
N TYR A 33 -0.91 1.49 9.29
CA TYR A 33 0.17 1.55 8.29
C TYR A 33 -0.33 2.07 6.94
N ILE A 34 -1.49 1.61 6.47
CA ILE A 34 -2.12 2.15 5.25
C ILE A 34 -2.41 3.65 5.40
N PHE A 35 -2.85 4.10 6.57
CA PHE A 35 -3.08 5.51 6.84
C PHE A 35 -1.78 6.32 6.80
N ILE A 36 -0.72 5.85 7.46
CA ILE A 36 0.61 6.49 7.46
C ILE A 36 1.17 6.57 6.03
N PHE A 37 0.97 5.54 5.20
CA PHE A 37 1.36 5.63 3.79
C PHE A 37 0.57 6.70 3.05
N GLY A 38 -0.73 6.85 3.33
CA GLY A 38 -1.51 7.96 2.82
C GLY A 38 -0.92 9.33 3.18
N ILE A 39 -0.40 9.49 4.41
CA ILE A 39 0.32 10.70 4.82
C ILE A 39 1.60 10.87 3.98
N GLY A 40 2.39 9.81 3.80
CA GLY A 40 3.59 9.85 2.96
C GLY A 40 3.29 10.31 1.52
N LEU A 41 2.21 9.79 0.92
CA LEU A 41 1.76 10.22 -0.41
C LEU A 41 1.34 11.70 -0.44
N TYR A 42 0.68 12.17 0.61
CA TYR A 42 0.31 13.58 0.74
C TYR A 42 1.54 14.49 0.87
N LEU A 43 2.58 14.07 1.59
CA LEU A 43 3.85 14.80 1.69
C LEU A 43 4.57 14.89 0.34
N ILE A 44 4.61 13.78 -0.40
CA ILE A 44 5.13 13.76 -1.78
C ILE A 44 4.34 14.74 -2.66
N TYR A 45 3.01 14.73 -2.59
CA TYR A 45 2.16 15.65 -3.36
C TYR A 45 2.45 17.12 -3.02
N LYS A 46 2.63 17.46 -1.73
CA LYS A 46 2.93 18.81 -1.27
C LYS A 46 4.28 19.34 -1.74
N ASN A 47 5.33 18.51 -1.68
CA ASN A 47 6.66 18.88 -2.13
C ASN A 47 7.41 17.65 -2.65
N PRO A 48 7.27 17.33 -3.95
CA PRO A 48 7.80 16.09 -4.51
C PRO A 48 9.33 16.07 -4.62
N PHE A 49 9.97 17.23 -4.76
CA PHE A 49 11.42 17.33 -4.83
C PHE A 49 12.07 17.06 -3.47
N GLN A 50 11.51 17.65 -2.40
CA GLN A 50 12.04 17.49 -1.05
C GLN A 50 11.73 16.13 -0.42
N ASN A 51 10.61 15.51 -0.81
CA ASN A 51 10.14 14.24 -0.25
C ASN A 51 10.37 13.05 -1.20
N ARG A 52 11.33 13.17 -2.11
CA ARG A 52 11.57 12.19 -3.17
C ARG A 52 11.94 10.81 -2.63
N GLU A 53 12.63 10.75 -1.50
CA GLU A 53 13.04 9.53 -0.81
C GLU A 53 11.83 8.76 -0.26
N ILE A 54 10.75 9.46 0.09
CA ILE A 54 9.48 8.84 0.51
C ILE A 54 8.88 8.02 -0.65
N ILE A 55 9.13 8.40 -1.90
CA ILE A 55 8.68 7.63 -3.07
C ILE A 55 9.36 6.26 -3.11
N ILE A 56 10.64 6.17 -2.73
CA ILE A 56 11.36 4.88 -2.63
C ILE A 56 10.70 3.99 -1.57
N LEU A 57 10.41 4.55 -0.39
CA LEU A 57 9.69 3.83 0.66
C LEU A 57 8.32 3.35 0.15
N GLY A 58 7.60 4.20 -0.58
CA GLY A 58 6.35 3.83 -1.24
C GLY A 58 6.51 2.63 -2.17
N ILE A 59 7.52 2.64 -3.05
CA ILE A 59 7.81 1.53 -3.97
C ILE A 59 8.09 0.23 -3.21
N LEU A 60 9.00 0.28 -2.23
CA LEU A 60 9.38 -0.90 -1.44
C LEU A 60 8.19 -1.51 -0.71
N MET A 61 7.34 -0.67 -0.12
CA MET A 61 6.13 -1.12 0.57
C MET A 61 5.14 -1.80 -0.38
N LYS A 62 4.92 -1.23 -1.57
CA LYS A 62 4.03 -1.80 -2.58
C LYS A 62 4.54 -3.14 -3.10
N LEU A 63 5.84 -3.25 -3.35
CA LEU A 63 6.48 -4.51 -3.72
C LEU A 63 6.37 -5.56 -2.61
N ALA A 64 6.60 -5.17 -1.36
CA ALA A 64 6.51 -6.09 -0.22
C ALA A 64 5.11 -6.70 -0.11
N PHE A 65 4.05 -5.89 -0.16
CA PHE A 65 2.68 -6.40 -0.14
C PHE A 65 2.38 -7.28 -1.35
N PHE A 66 2.74 -6.83 -2.56
CA PHE A 66 2.52 -7.58 -3.79
C PHE A 66 3.19 -8.96 -3.76
N ILE A 67 4.46 -9.04 -3.38
CA ILE A 67 5.23 -10.29 -3.31
C ILE A 67 4.59 -11.26 -2.32
N VAL A 68 4.22 -10.78 -1.13
CA VAL A 68 3.57 -11.62 -0.10
C VAL A 68 2.20 -12.09 -0.58
N ALA A 69 1.37 -11.18 -1.10
CA ALA A 69 0.02 -11.52 -1.56
C ALA A 69 0.04 -12.52 -2.71
N ILE A 70 0.88 -12.31 -3.73
CA ILE A 70 0.99 -13.25 -4.85
C ILE A 70 1.61 -14.58 -4.41
N GLY A 71 2.64 -14.57 -3.56
CA GLY A 71 3.25 -15.79 -3.04
C GLY A 71 2.23 -16.67 -2.31
N HIS A 72 1.39 -16.08 -1.47
CA HIS A 72 0.33 -16.80 -0.79
C HIS A 72 -0.87 -17.17 -1.67
N LEU A 73 -1.15 -16.38 -2.71
CA LEU A 73 -2.17 -16.68 -3.71
C LEU A 73 -1.80 -17.93 -4.52
N VAL A 74 -0.54 -18.06 -4.94
CA VAL A 74 -0.04 -19.25 -5.67
C VAL A 74 -0.16 -20.52 -4.82
N LEU A 75 -0.14 -20.39 -3.50
CA LEU A 75 -0.30 -21.49 -2.56
C LEU A 75 -1.76 -21.73 -2.14
N ASP A 76 -2.73 -20.97 -2.68
CA ASP A 76 -4.15 -20.97 -2.26
C ASP A 76 -4.36 -20.81 -0.74
N THR A 77 -3.48 -20.04 -0.10
CA THR A 77 -3.47 -19.87 1.37
C THR A 77 -4.15 -18.58 1.85
N ILE A 78 -4.53 -17.69 0.93
CA ILE A 78 -5.20 -16.43 1.27
C ILE A 78 -6.50 -16.23 0.50
N PRO A 79 -7.49 -15.55 1.09
CA PRO A 79 -8.71 -15.15 0.39
C PRO A 79 -8.45 -14.27 -0.83
N SER A 80 -9.27 -14.42 -1.87
CA SER A 80 -9.17 -13.65 -3.12
C SER A 80 -9.39 -12.14 -2.94
N ILE A 81 -9.92 -11.69 -1.80
CA ILE A 81 -10.10 -10.27 -1.46
C ILE A 81 -8.79 -9.47 -1.54
N TYR A 82 -7.63 -10.10 -1.35
CA TYR A 82 -6.33 -9.43 -1.40
C TYR A 82 -5.82 -9.21 -2.84
N ILE A 83 -6.37 -9.91 -3.84
CA ILE A 83 -5.90 -9.85 -5.23
C ILE A 83 -6.09 -8.45 -5.83
N PRO A 84 -7.26 -7.79 -5.74
CA PRO A 84 -7.44 -6.44 -6.28
C PRO A 84 -6.45 -5.44 -5.68
N PHE A 85 -6.13 -5.57 -4.38
CA PHE A 85 -5.15 -4.71 -3.72
C PHE A 85 -3.73 -4.96 -4.23
N ALA A 86 -3.35 -6.21 -4.46
CA ALA A 86 -2.04 -6.54 -5.03
C ALA A 86 -1.89 -5.97 -6.45
N ILE A 87 -2.95 -6.05 -7.27
CA ILE A 87 -2.98 -5.45 -8.61
C ILE A 87 -2.85 -3.92 -8.53
N ILE A 88 -3.60 -3.27 -7.65
CA ILE A 88 -3.48 -1.82 -7.45
C ILE A 88 -2.05 -1.46 -7.03
N ASP A 89 -1.44 -2.24 -6.15
CA ASP A 89 -0.10 -1.95 -5.66
C ASP A 89 0.96 -2.02 -6.76
N ILE A 90 0.90 -3.01 -7.67
CA ILE A 90 1.83 -3.07 -8.79
C ILE A 90 1.60 -1.91 -9.78
N LEU A 91 0.35 -1.50 -10.00
CA LEU A 91 0.06 -0.30 -10.82
C LEU A 91 0.68 0.95 -10.20
N PHE A 92 0.63 1.10 -8.87
CA PHE A 92 1.29 2.19 -8.18
C PHE A 92 2.82 2.14 -8.31
N VAL A 93 3.44 0.96 -8.27
CA VAL A 93 4.89 0.82 -8.54
C VAL A 93 5.24 1.32 -9.94
N LEU A 94 4.43 0.94 -10.95
CA LEU A 94 4.62 1.38 -12.34
C LEU A 94 4.49 2.90 -12.51
N LEU A 95 3.76 3.59 -11.62
CA LEU A 95 3.65 5.04 -11.61
C LEU A 95 4.76 5.72 -10.79
N PHE A 96 5.14 5.13 -9.64
CA PHE A 96 6.13 5.72 -8.74
C PHE A 96 7.55 5.65 -9.28
N VAL A 97 7.91 4.57 -9.98
CA VAL A 97 9.25 4.43 -10.57
C VAL A 97 9.53 5.55 -11.57
N PRO A 98 8.69 5.82 -12.59
CA PRO A 98 8.87 6.97 -13.48
C PRO A 98 8.86 8.32 -12.75
N ALA A 99 7.97 8.50 -11.77
CA ALA A 99 7.90 9.75 -11.00
C ALA A 99 9.22 10.03 -10.26
N TYR A 100 9.78 9.03 -9.56
CA TYR A 100 11.06 9.13 -8.86
C TYR A 100 12.24 9.42 -9.79
N LEU A 101 12.25 8.79 -10.97
CA LEU A 101 13.28 9.00 -11.99
C LEU A 101 13.15 10.38 -12.66
N GLY A 102 11.93 10.84 -12.92
CA GLY A 102 11.64 12.16 -13.48
C GLY A 102 12.08 13.29 -12.56
N LEU A 103 11.76 13.19 -11.26
CA LEU A 103 12.17 14.18 -10.26
C LEU A 103 13.70 14.27 -10.11
N LYS A 104 14.44 13.17 -10.31
CA LYS A 104 15.92 13.18 -10.29
C LYS A 104 16.50 14.05 -11.41
N LYS A 105 15.88 14.02 -12.59
CA LYS A 105 16.37 14.71 -13.78
C LYS A 105 16.13 16.22 -13.71
N ILE A 106 15.07 16.63 -13.01
CA ILE A 106 14.63 18.03 -12.91
C ILE A 106 15.21 18.71 -11.67
N ALA A 107 15.67 17.94 -10.69
CA ALA A 107 16.31 18.47 -9.49
C ALA A 107 17.50 19.38 -9.89
N PRO A 108 17.52 20.65 -9.45
CA PRO A 108 18.69 21.50 -9.64
C PRO A 108 19.92 20.82 -9.04
N ALA A 109 21.06 20.91 -9.71
CA ALA A 109 22.33 20.54 -9.10
C ALA A 109 22.50 21.40 -7.84
N VAL A 110 22.38 20.77 -6.67
CA VAL A 110 22.73 21.37 -5.38
C VAL A 110 24.23 21.32 -5.22
#